data_AF-A0A7L7MD35-F1
#
_entry.id   AF-A0A7L7MD35-F1
#
_cell.length_a   1.000
_cell.length_b   1.000
_cell.length_c   1.000
_cell.angle_alpha   90.00
_cell.angle_beta   90.00
_cell.angle_gamma   90.00
#
_symmetry.space_group_name_H-M   'P 1'
#
loop_
_entity.id
_entity.type
_entity.pdbx_description
1 polymer ?
#
loop_
_entity_poly.entity_id
_entity_poly.type
_entity_poly.pdbx_seq_one_letter_code
_entity_poly.pdbx_strand_id
1 'polypeptide(L)'
;MVLGAAVTETSGVPSVLTGEPLTNPLDGEYGIIDRRATSRFEGKAAATERTRAPEPPLTGEPLALDLVNTTFVRGGLRGGVVDALAGPQDLDRWLEAHRDVLPDGLARRAVAVTATERHVREFHRLRDALRELSRACVTGEPYTREAAGVINDAVPLALYWHELGPASEAGPVVRWAEPDGHLAALGAVAASGVDLLTGERRLDVRACAAPGCILYFVKSHPRREWCTPGCGNRVRVARHQGRLRP
;
A
#
# COMPACT_ATOMS: atom_id res chain seq x y z
N MET A 1 -6.56 -2.74 67.00
CA MET A 1 -7.33 -3.59 67.95
C MET A 1 -8.68 -3.84 67.29
N VAL A 2 -9.13 -5.02 66.85
CA VAL A 2 -8.71 -6.43 66.89
C VAL A 2 -9.45 -7.12 65.73
N LEU A 3 -8.74 -7.99 65.00
CA LEU A 3 -9.10 -9.25 64.29
C LEU A 3 -10.53 -9.48 63.69
N GLY A 4 -10.71 -10.21 62.59
CA GLY A 4 -9.88 -11.33 62.10
C GLY A 4 -10.27 -11.92 60.74
N ALA A 5 -9.50 -12.95 60.41
CA ALA A 5 -9.31 -13.60 59.12
C ALA A 5 -10.32 -14.71 58.79
N ALA A 6 -10.38 -15.10 57.51
CA ALA A 6 -10.56 -16.48 57.11
C ALA A 6 -9.82 -16.76 55.78
N VAL A 7 -9.06 -17.84 55.81
CA VAL A 7 -8.17 -18.42 54.79
C VAL A 7 -8.81 -19.75 54.37
N THR A 8 -8.75 -20.13 53.10
CA THR A 8 -8.59 -21.56 52.72
C THR A 8 -7.93 -21.66 51.34
N GLU A 9 -6.75 -22.26 51.34
CA GLU A 9 -6.00 -22.81 50.21
C GLU A 9 -6.64 -24.09 49.66
N THR A 10 -6.23 -24.51 48.45
CA THR A 10 -5.78 -25.87 48.09
C THR A 10 -5.35 -25.83 46.61
N SER A 11 -4.05 -25.90 46.28
CA SER A 11 -3.26 -27.10 45.89
C SER A 11 -3.78 -27.76 44.60
N GLY A 12 -3.02 -28.18 43.59
CA GLY A 12 -1.60 -28.48 43.43
C GLY A 12 -1.44 -29.38 42.19
N VAL A 13 -0.33 -29.20 41.49
CA VAL A 13 0.27 -29.89 40.29
C VAL A 13 0.49 -31.42 40.55
N PRO A 14 1.14 -32.31 39.70
CA PRO A 14 1.74 -32.23 38.36
C PRO A 14 1.72 -33.53 37.46
N SER A 15 2.53 -33.50 36.38
CA SER A 15 3.31 -34.63 35.79
C SER A 15 2.63 -35.41 34.64
N VAL A 16 3.28 -36.00 33.62
CA VAL A 16 4.65 -36.52 33.42
C VAL A 16 4.98 -36.53 31.90
N LEU A 17 6.29 -36.47 31.61
CA LEU A 17 7.04 -36.71 30.37
C LEU A 17 6.92 -38.13 29.78
N THR A 18 6.93 -38.25 28.44
CA THR A 18 7.59 -39.31 27.64
C THR A 18 7.73 -38.77 26.20
N GLY A 19 8.84 -38.78 25.45
CA GLY A 19 10.06 -39.59 25.53
C GLY A 19 10.15 -40.57 24.35
N GLU A 20 10.61 -40.09 23.18
CA GLU A 20 11.29 -40.81 22.06
C GLU A 20 10.50 -41.81 21.16
N PRO A 21 11.02 -42.20 19.96
CA PRO A 21 12.08 -41.63 19.11
C PRO A 21 11.68 -41.39 17.64
N LEU A 22 12.54 -40.67 16.93
CA LEU A 22 12.61 -40.57 15.46
C LEU A 22 12.98 -41.92 14.85
N THR A 23 12.15 -42.42 13.95
CA THR A 23 12.54 -43.45 12.96
C THR A 23 12.22 -42.96 11.56
N ASN A 24 13.27 -42.84 10.76
CA ASN A 24 13.25 -42.54 9.33
C ASN A 24 13.31 -43.88 8.57
N PRO A 25 12.31 -44.25 7.77
CA PRO A 25 12.46 -45.24 6.74
C PRO A 25 12.70 -44.54 5.41
N LEU A 26 13.98 -44.41 5.04
CA LEU A 26 14.38 -44.50 3.65
C LEU A 26 14.16 -45.96 3.25
N ASP A 27 13.25 -46.20 2.30
CA ASP A 27 13.33 -47.24 1.25
C ASP A 27 11.92 -47.47 0.68
N GLY A 28 11.69 -47.10 -0.58
CA GLY A 28 10.44 -47.41 -1.26
C GLY A 28 10.17 -46.63 -2.53
N GLU A 29 10.56 -47.24 -3.66
CA GLU A 29 10.00 -47.05 -5.00
C GLU A 29 10.34 -45.77 -5.78
N TYR A 30 11.36 -45.90 -6.63
CA TYR A 30 11.51 -45.13 -7.87
C TYR A 30 10.31 -45.41 -8.80
N GLY A 31 9.22 -44.67 -8.60
CA GLY A 31 8.13 -44.54 -9.55
C GLY A 31 8.53 -43.60 -10.68
N ILE A 32 8.53 -44.11 -11.92
CA ILE A 32 8.71 -43.35 -13.16
C ILE A 32 7.66 -42.23 -13.20
N ILE A 33 8.10 -40.98 -13.06
CA ILE A 33 7.21 -39.81 -13.18
C ILE A 33 6.84 -39.66 -14.66
N ASP A 34 5.60 -39.99 -15.00
CA ASP A 34 5.00 -39.73 -16.30
C ASP A 34 5.02 -38.21 -16.59
N ARG A 35 5.87 -37.80 -17.54
CA ARG A 35 6.05 -36.40 -17.97
C ARG A 35 4.80 -35.80 -18.65
N ARG A 36 3.69 -36.53 -18.78
CA ARG A 36 2.43 -36.00 -19.33
C ARG A 36 1.50 -35.34 -18.30
N ALA A 37 1.78 -35.43 -17.00
CA ALA A 37 0.92 -34.87 -15.95
C ALA A 37 1.29 -33.44 -15.48
N THR A 38 2.45 -32.89 -15.86
CA THR A 38 2.88 -31.55 -15.41
C THR A 38 2.22 -30.39 -16.17
N SER A 39 1.67 -30.62 -17.38
CA SER A 39 1.09 -29.51 -18.17
C SER A 39 -0.28 -29.03 -17.69
N ARG A 40 -1.03 -29.84 -16.91
CA ARG A 40 -2.34 -29.43 -16.36
C ARG A 40 -2.27 -28.56 -15.12
N PHE A 41 -1.19 -28.65 -14.33
CA PHE A 41 -1.02 -27.84 -13.12
C PHE A 41 -0.42 -26.46 -13.42
N GLU A 42 0.50 -26.35 -14.37
CA GLU A 42 1.05 -25.06 -14.84
C GLU A 42 -0.03 -24.18 -15.50
N GLY A 43 -0.96 -24.80 -16.24
CA GLY A 43 -2.08 -24.10 -16.88
C GLY A 43 -3.09 -23.49 -15.91
N LYS A 44 -3.22 -24.06 -14.69
CA LYS A 44 -4.18 -23.57 -13.68
C LYS A 44 -3.59 -22.42 -12.87
N ALA A 45 -2.31 -22.49 -12.46
CA ALA A 45 -1.63 -21.39 -11.77
C ALA A 45 -1.48 -20.14 -12.66
N ALA A 46 -1.12 -20.33 -13.94
CA ALA A 46 -1.04 -19.22 -14.90
C ALA A 46 -2.41 -18.62 -15.27
N ALA A 47 -3.52 -19.34 -15.05
CA ALA A 47 -4.88 -18.86 -15.29
C ALA A 47 -5.45 -18.05 -14.12
N THR A 48 -5.12 -18.42 -12.87
CA THR A 48 -5.57 -17.70 -11.67
C THR A 48 -4.92 -16.32 -11.53
N GLU A 49 -3.72 -16.14 -12.10
CA GLU A 49 -2.96 -14.89 -11.99
C GLU A 49 -3.40 -13.81 -12.99
N ARG A 50 -4.18 -14.17 -14.02
CA ARG A 50 -4.68 -13.24 -15.05
C ARG A 50 -5.94 -12.48 -14.64
N THR A 51 -6.57 -12.81 -13.51
CA THR A 51 -7.88 -12.26 -13.10
C THR A 51 -7.81 -11.33 -11.89
N ARG A 52 -6.63 -11.17 -11.27
CA ARG A 52 -6.45 -10.24 -10.15
C ARG A 52 -6.07 -8.86 -10.70
N ALA A 53 -6.79 -7.83 -10.25
CA ALA A 53 -6.44 -6.45 -10.56
C ALA A 53 -4.95 -6.19 -10.25
N PRO A 54 -4.24 -5.41 -11.08
CA PRO A 54 -2.83 -5.18 -10.87
C PRO A 54 -2.59 -4.42 -9.56
N GLU A 55 -1.82 -5.02 -8.66
CA GLU A 55 -1.46 -4.39 -7.38
C GLU A 55 -0.17 -3.58 -7.51
N PRO A 56 -0.13 -2.34 -6.97
CA PRO A 56 1.10 -1.57 -6.87
C PRO A 56 2.17 -2.36 -6.09
N PRO A 57 3.43 -2.40 -6.57
CA PRO A 57 4.48 -3.18 -5.93
C PRO A 57 5.04 -2.55 -4.64
N LEU A 58 4.63 -1.31 -4.33
CA LEU A 58 4.98 -0.59 -3.11
C LEU A 58 3.71 0.07 -2.56
N THR A 59 3.44 -0.18 -1.29
CA THR A 59 2.38 0.43 -0.48
C THR A 59 2.91 0.75 0.92
N GLY A 60 2.18 1.55 1.69
CA GLY A 60 2.59 1.97 3.04
C GLY A 60 3.53 3.18 3.04
N GLU A 61 3.66 3.86 1.89
CA GLU A 61 4.26 5.19 1.84
C GLU A 61 3.19 6.23 2.28
N PRO A 62 3.54 7.52 2.43
CA PRO A 62 2.52 8.55 2.62
C PRO A 62 1.46 8.46 1.51
N LEU A 63 0.20 8.67 1.86
CA LEU A 63 -0.96 8.39 1.00
C LEU A 63 -0.86 9.04 -0.39
N ALA A 64 -0.28 10.23 -0.47
CA ALA A 64 0.02 10.90 -1.74
C ALA A 64 0.96 10.09 -2.65
N LEU A 65 2.02 9.49 -2.10
CA LEU A 65 2.93 8.64 -2.88
C LEU A 65 2.30 7.30 -3.23
N ASP A 66 1.50 6.72 -2.34
CA ASP A 66 0.76 5.49 -2.65
C ASP A 66 -0.22 5.71 -3.81
N LEU A 67 -0.88 6.88 -3.90
CA LEU A 67 -1.68 7.26 -5.07
C LEU A 67 -0.80 7.41 -6.33
N VAL A 68 0.32 8.14 -6.24
CA VAL A 68 1.28 8.27 -7.36
C VAL A 68 1.71 6.90 -7.87
N ASN A 69 2.01 5.98 -6.96
CA ASN A 69 2.54 4.65 -7.26
C ASN A 69 1.48 3.65 -7.78
N THR A 70 0.21 4.05 -7.91
CA THR A 70 -0.80 3.27 -8.65
C THR A 70 -0.48 3.13 -10.13
N THR A 71 0.34 4.01 -10.69
CA THR A 71 0.95 3.83 -12.01
C THR A 71 2.37 3.30 -11.87
N PHE A 72 2.65 2.12 -12.43
CA PHE A 72 3.94 1.44 -12.29
C PHE A 72 4.32 0.64 -13.54
N VAL A 73 5.60 0.25 -13.65
CA VAL A 73 6.07 -0.59 -14.77
C VAL A 73 6.07 -2.06 -14.36
N ARG A 74 5.30 -2.90 -15.06
CA ARG A 74 5.25 -4.35 -14.86
C ARG A 74 6.07 -5.05 -15.94
N GLY A 75 6.99 -5.94 -15.53
CA GLY A 75 7.91 -6.64 -16.45
C GLY A 75 9.30 -6.01 -16.59
N GLY A 76 9.63 -5.01 -15.77
CA GLY A 76 10.96 -4.39 -15.74
C GLY A 76 11.28 -3.60 -17.01
N LEU A 77 12.53 -3.68 -17.50
CA LEU A 77 13.03 -2.86 -18.62
C LEU A 77 12.32 -3.07 -19.96
N ARG A 78 11.68 -4.22 -20.16
CA ARG A 78 10.85 -4.54 -21.35
C ARG A 78 9.36 -4.54 -21.02
N GLY A 79 9.02 -4.05 -19.83
CA GLY A 79 7.67 -4.03 -19.29
C GLY A 79 6.84 -2.89 -19.83
N GLY A 80 5.54 -2.96 -19.56
CA GLY A 80 4.58 -1.89 -19.86
C GLY A 80 4.22 -1.11 -18.61
N VAL A 81 3.77 0.13 -18.81
CA VAL A 81 3.11 0.91 -17.76
C VAL A 81 1.74 0.27 -17.49
N VAL A 82 1.43 0.10 -16.22
CA VAL A 82 0.17 -0.42 -15.71
C VAL A 82 -0.44 0.62 -14.79
N ASP A 83 -1.75 0.80 -14.91
CA ASP A 83 -2.57 1.62 -14.02
C ASP A 83 -3.39 0.70 -13.10
N ALA A 84 -3.16 0.80 -11.79
CA ALA A 84 -3.92 0.06 -10.77
C ALA A 84 -5.26 0.72 -10.42
N LEU A 85 -5.54 1.92 -10.92
CA LEU A 85 -6.81 2.63 -10.76
C LEU A 85 -7.50 2.76 -12.12
N ALA A 86 -7.72 1.63 -12.80
CA ALA A 86 -8.27 1.62 -14.16
C ALA A 86 -9.78 1.91 -14.21
N GLY A 87 -10.49 1.67 -13.11
CA GLY A 87 -11.92 1.94 -13.02
C GLY A 87 -12.44 2.08 -11.59
N PRO A 88 -13.76 2.29 -11.44
CA PRO A 88 -14.35 2.64 -10.15
C PRO A 88 -14.16 1.60 -9.05
N GLN A 89 -14.27 0.31 -9.37
CA GLN A 89 -14.07 -0.77 -8.40
C GLN A 89 -12.62 -0.86 -7.91
N ASP A 90 -11.66 -0.43 -8.72
CA ASP A 90 -10.27 -0.37 -8.32
C ASP A 90 -10.02 0.80 -7.35
N LEU A 91 -10.69 1.93 -7.57
CA LEU A 91 -10.67 3.06 -6.64
C LEU A 91 -11.27 2.68 -5.28
N ASP A 92 -12.44 2.03 -5.26
CA ASP A 92 -13.06 1.58 -4.01
C ASP A 92 -12.14 0.60 -3.26
N ARG A 93 -11.53 -0.36 -3.98
CA ARG A 93 -10.55 -1.29 -3.39
C ARG A 93 -9.32 -0.58 -2.85
N TRP A 94 -8.81 0.41 -3.58
CA TRP A 94 -7.66 1.19 -3.14
C TRP A 94 -7.99 1.98 -1.88
N LEU A 95 -9.16 2.63 -1.81
CA LEU A 95 -9.59 3.36 -0.60
C LEU A 95 -9.75 2.44 0.61
N GLU A 96 -10.37 1.28 0.43
CA GLU A 96 -10.53 0.29 1.51
C GLU A 96 -9.17 -0.25 2.00
N ALA A 97 -8.21 -0.45 1.09
CA ALA A 97 -6.85 -0.88 1.44
C ALA A 97 -6.07 0.18 2.25
N HIS A 98 -6.46 1.46 2.19
CA HIS A 98 -5.84 2.58 2.92
C HIS A 98 -6.69 3.07 4.09
N ARG A 99 -7.67 2.27 4.54
CA ARG A 99 -8.59 2.63 5.63
C ARG A 99 -7.94 3.05 6.94
N ASP A 100 -6.74 2.52 7.23
CA ASP A 100 -6.02 2.76 8.50
C ASP A 100 -5.18 4.04 8.47
N VAL A 101 -4.94 4.62 7.29
CA VAL A 101 -4.21 5.88 7.11
C VAL A 101 -5.10 7.04 6.71
N LEU A 102 -6.32 6.75 6.24
CA LEU A 102 -7.37 7.73 6.05
C LEU A 102 -7.99 8.12 7.40
N PRO A 103 -8.55 9.32 7.56
CA PRO A 103 -9.29 9.70 8.75
C PRO A 103 -10.38 8.68 9.11
N ASP A 104 -10.58 8.47 10.41
CA ASP A 104 -11.43 7.41 10.93
C ASP A 104 -12.82 7.38 10.28
N GLY A 105 -13.16 6.24 9.70
CA GLY A 105 -14.45 6.01 9.05
C GLY A 105 -14.63 6.64 7.67
N LEU A 106 -13.66 7.39 7.16
CA LEU A 106 -13.75 7.99 5.83
C LEU A 106 -13.76 6.94 4.72
N ALA A 107 -12.89 5.93 4.77
CA ALA A 107 -12.87 4.85 3.79
C ALA A 107 -14.24 4.15 3.69
N ARG A 108 -14.81 3.77 4.83
CA ARG A 108 -16.15 3.18 4.93
C ARG A 108 -17.22 4.08 4.33
N ARG A 109 -17.14 5.40 4.57
CA ARG A 109 -18.08 6.37 4.00
C ARG A 109 -17.94 6.49 2.48
N ALA A 110 -16.71 6.53 1.97
CA ALA A 110 -16.45 6.60 0.54
C ALA A 110 -17.03 5.37 -0.17
N VAL A 111 -16.67 4.17 0.27
CA VAL A 111 -17.08 2.91 -0.39
C VAL A 111 -18.52 2.48 -0.06
N ALA A 112 -19.27 3.27 0.71
CA ALA A 112 -20.69 3.01 0.99
C ALA A 112 -21.55 3.08 -0.30
N VAL A 113 -21.10 3.85 -1.28
CA VAL A 113 -21.62 3.89 -2.64
C VAL A 113 -20.46 3.54 -3.57
N THR A 114 -20.72 2.81 -4.65
CA THR A 114 -19.67 2.51 -5.64
C THR A 114 -19.15 3.79 -6.28
N ALA A 115 -17.84 3.89 -6.46
CA ALA A 115 -17.25 5.01 -7.18
C ALA A 115 -17.86 5.19 -8.58
N THR A 116 -17.70 6.39 -9.13
CA THR A 116 -18.07 6.70 -10.51
C THR A 116 -16.83 6.94 -11.36
N GLU A 117 -16.99 6.92 -12.69
CA GLU A 117 -15.94 7.34 -13.61
C GLU A 117 -15.46 8.78 -13.36
N ARG A 118 -16.33 9.63 -12.79
CA ARG A 118 -15.92 10.97 -12.37
C ARG A 118 -14.91 10.90 -11.23
N HIS A 119 -15.14 10.06 -10.22
CA HIS A 119 -14.22 9.92 -9.09
C HIS A 119 -12.85 9.45 -9.57
N VAL A 120 -12.82 8.44 -10.45
CA VAL A 120 -11.56 7.95 -11.04
C VAL A 120 -10.80 9.08 -11.75
N ARG A 121 -11.48 9.91 -12.55
CA ARG A 121 -10.84 11.06 -13.23
C ARG A 121 -10.28 12.09 -12.26
N GLU A 122 -10.98 12.41 -11.17
CA GLU A 122 -10.46 13.35 -10.16
C GLU A 122 -9.21 12.79 -9.45
N PHE A 123 -9.23 11.49 -9.12
CA PHE A 123 -8.06 10.81 -8.54
C PHE A 123 -6.88 10.74 -9.53
N HIS A 124 -7.12 10.52 -10.82
CA HIS A 124 -6.08 10.57 -11.85
C HIS A 124 -5.49 11.98 -11.97
N ARG A 125 -6.34 13.02 -11.98
CA ARG A 125 -5.89 14.40 -12.03
C ARG A 125 -4.99 14.75 -10.83
N LEU A 126 -5.42 14.36 -9.62
CA LEU A 126 -4.61 14.55 -8.41
C LEU A 126 -3.31 13.74 -8.47
N ARG A 127 -3.36 12.49 -8.94
CA ARG A 127 -2.20 11.62 -9.09
C ARG A 127 -1.14 12.25 -10.00
N ASP A 128 -1.55 12.80 -11.13
CA ASP A 128 -0.64 13.39 -12.11
C ASP A 128 0.00 14.67 -11.54
N ALA A 129 -0.78 15.51 -10.86
CA ALA A 129 -0.27 16.68 -10.15
C ALA A 129 0.74 16.30 -9.05
N LEU A 130 0.41 15.30 -8.20
CA LEU A 130 1.32 14.81 -7.15
C LEU A 130 2.59 14.20 -7.74
N ARG A 131 2.49 13.51 -8.88
CA ARG A 131 3.65 12.94 -9.58
C ARG A 131 4.57 14.03 -10.11
N GLU A 132 4.01 15.11 -10.66
CA GLU A 132 4.78 16.28 -11.09
C GLU A 132 5.50 16.94 -9.92
N LEU A 133 4.81 17.21 -8.81
CA LEU A 133 5.42 17.83 -7.64
C LEU A 133 6.45 16.90 -6.96
N SER A 134 6.23 15.58 -6.96
CA SER A 134 7.21 14.61 -6.47
C SER A 134 8.47 14.61 -7.32
N ARG A 135 8.32 14.71 -8.65
CA ARG A 135 9.45 14.87 -9.58
C ARG A 135 10.22 16.15 -9.27
N ALA A 136 9.53 17.29 -9.20
CA ALA A 136 10.09 18.59 -8.88
C ALA A 136 10.85 18.57 -7.53
N CYS A 137 10.28 17.94 -6.50
CA CYS A 137 10.91 17.78 -5.19
C CYS A 137 12.22 16.99 -5.27
N VAL A 138 12.30 15.94 -6.10
CA VAL A 138 13.49 15.09 -6.24
C VAL A 138 14.55 15.72 -7.14
N THR A 139 14.16 16.42 -8.20
CA THR A 139 15.10 17.01 -9.17
C THR A 139 15.52 18.43 -8.80
N GLY A 140 14.77 19.11 -7.94
CA GLY A 140 14.95 20.54 -7.67
C GLY A 140 14.45 21.46 -8.79
N GLU A 141 13.75 20.90 -9.79
CA GLU A 141 13.14 21.65 -10.89
C GLU A 141 11.79 22.25 -10.48
N PRO A 142 11.33 23.33 -11.12
CA PRO A 142 10.02 23.90 -10.84
C PRO A 142 8.87 22.98 -11.26
N TYR A 143 7.76 23.06 -10.53
CA TYR A 143 6.45 22.52 -10.92
C TYR A 143 5.54 23.65 -11.46
N THR A 144 4.49 23.28 -12.17
CA THR A 144 3.51 24.21 -12.76
C THR A 144 2.53 24.73 -11.71
N ARG A 145 2.04 25.96 -11.92
CA ARG A 145 0.96 26.52 -11.09
C ARG A 145 -0.31 25.69 -11.19
N GLU A 146 -0.56 25.07 -12.33
CA GLU A 146 -1.71 24.19 -12.55
C GLU A 146 -1.66 22.95 -11.65
N ALA A 147 -0.55 22.21 -11.64
CA ALA A 147 -0.39 21.04 -10.78
C ALA A 147 -0.52 21.40 -9.28
N ALA A 148 0.07 22.53 -8.87
CA ALA A 148 -0.10 23.02 -7.51
C ALA A 148 -1.55 23.41 -7.20
N GLY A 149 -2.25 24.03 -8.17
CA GLY A 149 -3.66 24.36 -8.08
C GLY A 149 -4.54 23.14 -7.85
N VAL A 150 -4.34 22.06 -8.64
CA VAL A 150 -5.08 20.80 -8.47
C VAL A 150 -4.99 20.25 -7.06
N ILE A 151 -3.80 20.25 -6.46
CA ILE A 151 -3.61 19.76 -5.08
C ILE A 151 -4.28 20.71 -4.10
N ASN A 152 -4.01 22.02 -4.20
CA ASN A 152 -4.52 23.01 -3.27
C ASN A 152 -6.05 23.12 -3.30
N ASP A 153 -6.67 22.98 -4.47
CA ASP A 153 -8.13 23.01 -4.64
C ASP A 153 -8.80 21.76 -4.03
N ALA A 154 -8.09 20.63 -3.98
CA ALA A 154 -8.59 19.39 -3.39
C ALA A 154 -8.48 19.36 -1.86
N VAL A 155 -7.48 20.02 -1.26
CA VAL A 155 -7.25 19.99 0.20
C VAL A 155 -8.49 20.35 1.03
N PRO A 156 -9.26 21.42 0.74
CA PRO A 156 -10.45 21.78 1.51
C PRO A 156 -11.53 20.69 1.56
N LEU A 157 -11.56 19.76 0.60
CA LEU A 157 -12.50 18.63 0.59
C LEU A 157 -12.27 17.68 1.79
N ALA A 158 -11.05 17.69 2.35
CA ALA A 158 -10.70 16.91 3.53
C ALA A 158 -11.26 17.51 4.84
N LEU A 159 -11.90 18.68 4.80
CA LEU A 159 -12.33 19.36 6.02
C LEU A 159 -13.40 18.55 6.75
N TYR A 160 -13.10 18.20 8.00
CA TYR A 160 -14.00 17.51 8.92
C TYR A 160 -13.96 18.15 10.30
N TRP A 161 -15.00 17.93 11.09
CA TRP A 161 -15.10 18.38 12.48
C TRP A 161 -15.81 17.35 13.35
N HIS A 162 -15.63 17.48 14.66
CA HIS A 162 -16.29 16.63 15.65
C HIS A 162 -17.48 17.35 16.26
N GLU A 163 -18.60 16.63 16.38
CA GLU A 163 -19.80 17.06 17.08
C GLU A 163 -20.11 16.09 18.23
N LEU A 164 -20.81 16.60 19.25
CA LEU A 164 -21.38 15.74 20.28
C LEU A 164 -22.51 14.90 19.67
N GLY A 165 -22.37 13.57 19.79
CA GLY A 165 -23.41 12.63 19.40
C GLY A 165 -24.53 12.51 20.44
N PRO A 166 -25.57 11.70 20.13
CA PRO A 166 -26.59 11.33 21.12
C PRO A 166 -25.95 10.71 22.36
N ALA A 167 -26.49 11.00 23.56
CA ALA A 167 -25.93 10.52 24.82
C ALA A 167 -25.88 8.98 24.96
N SER A 168 -26.61 8.25 24.13
CA SER A 168 -26.63 6.79 24.08
C SER A 168 -25.44 6.17 23.33
N GLU A 169 -24.67 6.96 22.59
CA GLU A 169 -23.55 6.49 21.79
C GLU A 169 -22.23 7.07 22.33
N ALA A 170 -21.20 6.24 22.38
CA ALA A 170 -19.87 6.67 22.82
C ALA A 170 -19.07 7.23 21.63
N GLY A 171 -18.40 8.37 21.84
CA GLY A 171 -17.49 8.99 20.87
C GLY A 171 -18.09 10.18 20.11
N PRO A 172 -17.25 10.94 19.38
CA PRO A 172 -17.71 12.07 18.58
C PRO A 172 -18.41 11.62 17.30
N VAL A 173 -19.40 12.39 16.85
CA VAL A 173 -19.93 12.31 15.49
C VAL A 173 -19.00 13.09 14.57
N VAL A 174 -18.40 12.42 13.59
CA VAL A 174 -17.53 13.07 12.60
C VAL A 174 -18.38 13.62 11.46
N ARG A 175 -18.33 14.92 11.24
CA ARG A 175 -18.95 15.62 10.10
C ARG A 175 -17.91 16.02 9.08
N TRP A 176 -18.33 16.09 7.83
CA TRP A 176 -17.48 16.43 6.71
C TRP A 176 -18.12 17.57 5.93
N ALA A 177 -17.30 18.53 5.51
CA ALA A 177 -17.77 19.64 4.66
C ALA A 177 -18.20 19.10 3.29
N GLU A 178 -17.42 18.19 2.73
CA GLU A 178 -17.73 17.51 1.48
C GLU A 178 -18.70 16.34 1.73
N PRO A 179 -19.92 16.37 1.15
CA PRO A 179 -20.88 15.27 1.27
C PRO A 179 -20.43 13.99 0.56
N ASP A 180 -19.71 14.07 -0.55
CA ASP A 180 -19.22 12.93 -1.29
C ASP A 180 -17.99 12.29 -0.61
N GLY A 181 -18.12 11.04 -0.16
CA GLY A 181 -17.04 10.36 0.56
C GLY A 181 -15.79 10.13 -0.28
N HIS A 182 -15.89 9.93 -1.60
CA HIS A 182 -14.74 9.78 -2.49
C HIS A 182 -14.00 11.11 -2.64
N LEU A 183 -14.73 12.23 -2.78
CA LEU A 183 -14.12 13.56 -2.88
C LEU A 183 -13.50 14.00 -1.55
N ALA A 184 -14.11 13.66 -0.42
CA ALA A 184 -13.50 13.86 0.89
C ALA A 184 -12.19 13.05 1.04
N ALA A 185 -12.18 11.80 0.57
CA ALA A 185 -10.96 10.98 0.53
C ALA A 185 -9.90 11.57 -0.42
N LEU A 186 -10.29 12.07 -1.60
CA LEU A 186 -9.41 12.80 -2.52
C LEU A 186 -8.72 13.96 -1.80
N GLY A 187 -9.47 14.74 -1.02
CA GLY A 187 -8.91 15.81 -0.21
C GLY A 187 -7.91 15.32 0.82
N ALA A 188 -8.18 14.21 1.50
CA ALA A 188 -7.24 13.61 2.46
C ALA A 188 -5.92 13.19 1.79
N VAL A 189 -5.98 12.64 0.57
CA VAL A 189 -4.77 12.34 -0.23
C VAL A 189 -4.03 13.63 -0.58
N ALA A 190 -4.73 14.67 -1.01
CA ALA A 190 -4.14 15.95 -1.35
C ALA A 190 -3.45 16.61 -0.14
N ALA A 191 -4.08 16.59 1.03
CA ALA A 191 -3.53 17.08 2.29
C ALA A 191 -2.25 16.32 2.66
N SER A 192 -2.26 14.98 2.55
CA SER A 192 -1.04 14.16 2.73
C SER A 192 0.09 14.58 1.78
N GLY A 193 -0.24 15.01 0.56
CA GLY A 193 0.73 15.50 -0.41
C GLY A 193 1.34 16.84 0.01
N VAL A 194 0.52 17.79 0.45
CA VAL A 194 0.98 19.07 0.99
C VAL A 194 1.90 18.85 2.19
N ASP A 195 1.48 18.04 3.16
CA ASP A 195 2.27 17.74 4.37
C ASP A 195 3.63 17.11 4.02
N LEU A 196 3.65 16.16 3.08
CA LEU A 196 4.88 15.50 2.66
C LEU A 196 5.83 16.46 1.95
N LEU A 197 5.33 17.23 0.98
CA LEU A 197 6.15 18.03 0.07
C LEU A 197 6.64 19.34 0.69
N THR A 198 5.97 19.80 1.75
CA THR A 198 6.33 21.02 2.48
C THR A 198 6.99 20.73 3.83
N GLY A 199 6.76 19.56 4.41
CA GLY A 199 7.31 19.16 5.71
C GLY A 199 8.76 18.66 5.66
N GLU A 200 9.27 18.24 6.83
CA GLU A 200 10.65 17.79 7.02
C GLU A 200 11.00 16.57 6.15
N ARG A 201 10.04 15.64 6.00
CA ARG A 201 10.19 14.41 5.21
C ARG A 201 10.37 14.65 3.71
N ARG A 202 10.16 15.88 3.21
CA ARG A 202 10.39 16.22 1.80
C ARG A 202 11.82 15.89 1.36
N LEU A 203 12.80 16.09 2.25
CA LEU A 203 14.21 15.83 1.99
C LEU A 203 14.54 14.34 1.88
N ASP A 204 13.60 13.47 2.27
CA ASP A 204 13.70 12.02 2.18
C ASP A 204 12.91 11.43 1.01
N VAL A 205 12.14 12.24 0.27
CA VAL A 205 11.45 11.79 -0.94
C VAL A 205 12.47 11.45 -2.03
N ARG A 206 12.36 10.26 -2.61
CA ARG A 206 13.28 9.76 -3.64
C ARG A 206 12.53 9.10 -4.78
N ALA A 207 13.02 9.30 -6.00
CA ALA A 207 12.69 8.43 -7.12
C ALA A 207 13.52 7.13 -7.02
N CYS A 208 12.94 6.00 -7.40
CA CYS A 208 13.65 4.73 -7.40
C CYS A 208 14.81 4.72 -8.41
N ALA A 209 16.02 4.39 -7.96
CA ALA A 209 17.21 4.36 -8.83
C ALA A 209 17.30 3.11 -9.74
N ALA A 210 16.31 2.21 -9.71
CA ALA A 210 16.34 1.02 -10.54
C ALA A 210 15.96 1.33 -11.99
N PRO A 211 16.69 0.84 -12.99
CA PRO A 211 16.39 1.08 -14.40
C PRO A 211 14.95 0.71 -14.77
N GLY A 212 14.23 1.66 -15.37
CA GLY A 212 12.84 1.51 -15.79
C GLY A 212 11.80 1.58 -14.65
N CYS A 213 12.19 1.91 -13.42
CA CYS A 213 11.25 2.12 -12.33
C CYS A 213 10.79 3.59 -12.28
N ILE A 214 9.48 3.80 -12.09
CA ILE A 214 8.86 5.14 -12.07
C ILE A 214 8.27 5.50 -10.69
N LEU A 215 8.62 4.75 -9.65
CA LEU A 215 8.03 4.89 -8.32
C LEU A 215 8.80 5.89 -7.47
N TYR A 216 8.04 6.54 -6.59
CA TYR A 216 8.57 7.42 -5.53
C TYR A 216 8.42 6.74 -4.17
N PHE A 217 9.30 7.06 -3.24
CA PHE A 217 9.25 6.56 -1.86
C PHE A 217 9.87 7.55 -0.90
N VAL A 218 9.56 7.44 0.39
CA VAL A 218 10.27 8.14 1.45
C VAL A 218 11.36 7.26 2.02
N LYS A 219 12.58 7.78 2.08
CA LYS A 219 13.74 7.06 2.58
C LYS A 219 13.55 6.72 4.06
N SER A 220 13.49 5.43 4.38
CA SER A 220 13.38 4.97 5.78
C SER A 220 14.73 4.82 6.48
N HIS A 221 15.82 4.69 5.72
CA HIS A 221 17.19 4.65 6.24
C HIS A 221 18.20 5.13 5.19
N PRO A 222 19.41 5.62 5.58
CA PRO A 222 20.39 6.23 4.68
C PRO A 222 20.87 5.39 3.48
N ARG A 223 20.64 4.08 3.48
CA ARG A 223 21.05 3.16 2.40
C ARG A 223 19.89 2.73 1.48
N ARG A 224 18.64 3.16 1.72
CA ARG A 224 17.50 2.82 0.85
C ARG A 224 17.60 3.64 -0.44
N GLU A 225 18.01 2.98 -1.53
CA GLU A 225 18.11 3.56 -2.88
C GLU A 225 17.00 3.08 -3.81
N TRP A 226 16.25 2.05 -3.40
CA TRP A 226 15.24 1.39 -4.22
C TRP A 226 13.92 1.28 -3.47
N CYS A 227 12.82 1.41 -4.22
CA CYS A 227 11.46 1.33 -3.68
C CYS A 227 11.17 -0.05 -3.06
N THR A 228 11.65 -1.13 -3.69
CA THR A 228 11.44 -2.53 -3.28
C THR A 228 12.72 -3.36 -3.39
N PRO A 229 12.83 -4.49 -2.67
CA PRO A 229 13.93 -5.45 -2.85
C PRO A 229 14.06 -5.94 -4.30
N GLY A 230 12.94 -6.11 -5.01
CA GLY A 230 12.93 -6.50 -6.42
C GLY A 230 13.65 -5.49 -7.34
N CYS A 231 13.52 -4.19 -7.05
CA CYS A 231 14.28 -3.14 -7.75
C CYS A 231 15.79 -3.21 -7.48
N GLY A 232 16.19 -3.48 -6.23
CA GLY A 232 17.60 -3.72 -5.90
C GLY A 232 18.20 -4.93 -6.63
N ASN A 233 17.44 -6.03 -6.74
CA ASN A 233 17.85 -7.21 -7.52
C ASN A 233 18.04 -6.87 -8.99
N ARG A 234 17.13 -6.09 -9.58
CA ARG A 234 17.19 -5.65 -10.97
C ARG A 234 18.48 -4.89 -11.27
N VAL A 235 18.90 -3.98 -10.38
CA VAL A 235 20.15 -3.23 -10.51
C VAL A 235 21.37 -4.15 -10.46
N ARG A 236 21.39 -5.11 -9.52
CA ARG A 236 22.48 -6.10 -9.40
C ARG A 236 22.63 -6.94 -10.67
N VAL A 237 21.51 -7.44 -11.21
CA VAL A 237 21.49 -8.23 -12.46
C VAL A 237 21.98 -7.38 -13.64
N ALA A 238 21.47 -6.16 -13.80
CA ALA A 238 21.89 -5.27 -14.89
C ALA A 238 23.40 -4.98 -14.86
N ARG A 239 23.97 -4.73 -13.68
CA ARG A 239 25.42 -4.53 -13.50
C ARG A 239 26.23 -5.77 -13.86
N HIS A 240 25.77 -6.96 -13.50
CA HIS A 240 26.44 -8.21 -13.86
C HIS A 240 26.42 -8.43 -15.39
N GLN A 241 25.27 -8.27 -16.03
CA GLN A 241 25.12 -8.41 -17.49
C GLN A 241 25.96 -7.40 -18.27
N GLY A 242 26.08 -6.16 -17.77
CA GLY A 242 26.94 -5.14 -18.36
C GLY A 242 28.44 -5.42 -18.24
N ARG A 243 28.86 -6.26 -17.28
CA ARG A 243 30.26 -6.72 -17.15
C ARG A 243 30.57 -7.94 -18.02
N LEU A 244 29.54 -8.70 -18.42
CA LEU A 244 29.67 -9.90 -19.25
C LEU A 244 29.57 -9.63 -20.75
N ARG A 245 29.14 -8.42 -21.16
CA ARG A 245 29.13 -7.97 -22.55
C ARG A 245 30.42 -7.19 -22.82
N PRO A 246 31.36 -7.70 -23.65
CA PRO A 246 32.55 -6.98 -24.07
C PRO A 246 32.23 -5.78 -24.96
#